data_AF-A0A7S0F990-F1
#
_entry.id   AF-A0A7S0F990-F1
#
_cell.length_a   1.000
_cell.length_b   1.000
_cell.length_c   1.000
_cell.angle_alpha   90.00
_cell.angle_beta   90.00
_cell.angle_gamma   90.00
#
_symmetry.space_group_name_H-M   'P 1'
#
loop_
_entity.id
_entity.type
_entity.pdbx_description
1 polymer ?
#
loop_
_entity_poly.entity_id
_entity_poly.type
_entity_poly.pdbx_seq_one_letter_code
_entity_poly.pdbx_strand_id
1 'polypeptide(L)'
;PKVRQVLEDNSKELKIIFELYAMMDTSSTEAKEKVNTMNIKEFLLLLKHCDMFDETLTEDSAQEIFEGIQHASSDEGKADEGLDDDDELAFTEFLDGLVAVAAYKLPDPFRPLHRRV
;
A
#
# COMPACT_ATOMS: atom_id res chain seq x y z
N PRO A 1 10.04 17.88 1.32
CA PRO A 1 9.64 17.08 2.52
C PRO A 1 10.23 15.68 2.41
N LYS A 2 10.69 15.08 3.51
CA LYS A 2 10.99 13.64 3.52
C LYS A 2 9.65 12.90 3.54
N VAL A 3 9.46 11.90 2.69
CA VAL A 3 8.16 11.22 2.53
C VAL A 3 7.63 10.72 3.88
N ARG A 4 8.48 10.11 4.73
CA ARG A 4 8.03 9.61 6.03
C ARG A 4 7.54 10.70 6.97
N GLN A 5 8.17 11.88 6.95
CA GLN A 5 7.71 13.00 7.77
C GLN A 5 6.30 13.46 7.36
N VAL A 6 6.00 13.49 6.05
CA VAL A 6 4.65 13.84 5.58
C VAL A 6 3.62 12.80 6.03
N LEU A 7 3.99 11.51 6.01
CA LEU A 7 3.11 10.45 6.48
C LEU A 7 2.86 10.54 8.00
N GLU A 8 3.90 10.87 8.79
CA GLU A 8 3.77 11.08 10.23
C GLU A 8 2.87 12.29 10.55
N ASP A 9 3.11 13.42 9.88
CA ASP A 9 2.36 14.67 10.07
C ASP A 9 0.87 14.50 9.74
N ASN A 10 0.52 13.59 8.83
CA ASN A 10 -0.85 13.30 8.38
C ASN A 10 -1.35 11.91 8.82
N SER A 11 -0.71 11.30 9.83
CA SER A 11 -0.96 9.90 10.19
C SER A 11 -2.41 9.63 10.60
N LYS A 12 -3.09 10.62 11.22
CA LYS A 12 -4.50 10.49 11.63
C LYS A 12 -5.43 10.43 10.43
N GLU A 13 -5.24 11.31 9.47
CA GLU A 13 -6.02 11.40 8.25
C GLU A 13 -5.79 10.16 7.38
N LEU A 14 -4.54 9.72 7.26
CA LEU A 14 -4.18 8.49 6.55
C LEU A 14 -4.80 7.26 7.20
N LYS A 15 -4.88 7.21 8.53
CA LYS A 15 -5.55 6.12 9.24
C LYS A 15 -7.05 6.07 8.95
N ILE A 16 -7.71 7.23 8.89
CA ILE A 16 -9.13 7.31 8.51
C ILE A 16 -9.33 6.80 7.08
N ILE A 17 -8.46 7.17 6.14
CA ILE A 17 -8.52 6.67 4.76
C ILE A 17 -8.32 5.16 4.74
N PHE A 18 -7.32 4.65 5.45
CA PHE A 18 -7.07 3.21 5.55
C PHE A 18 -8.30 2.44 6.05
N GLU A 19 -8.88 2.86 7.18
CA GLU A 19 -10.08 2.23 7.75
C GLU A 19 -11.29 2.36 6.81
N LEU A 20 -11.42 3.49 6.09
CA LEU A 20 -12.50 3.69 5.12
C LEU A 20 -12.45 2.66 3.99
N TYR A 21 -11.27 2.41 3.42
CA TYR A 21 -11.15 1.44 2.33
C TYR A 21 -11.23 0.00 2.84
N ALA A 22 -10.66 -0.31 4.02
CA ALA A 22 -10.78 -1.61 4.69
C ALA A 22 -12.23 -2.00 5.04
N MET A 23 -13.12 -1.02 5.26
CA MET A 23 -14.54 -1.29 5.55
C MET A 23 -15.42 -1.34 4.29
N MET A 24 -14.89 -0.95 3.12
CA MET A 24 -15.66 -0.95 1.88
C MET A 24 -15.86 -2.35 1.31
N ASP A 25 -15.00 -3.31 1.67
CA ASP A 25 -15.25 -4.70 1.34
C ASP A 25 -16.38 -5.29 2.19
N THR A 26 -17.56 -5.31 1.57
CA THR A 26 -18.77 -5.89 2.15
C THR A 26 -19.16 -7.20 1.45
N SER A 27 -18.25 -7.77 0.66
CA SER A 27 -18.49 -8.92 -0.22
C SER A 27 -18.82 -10.21 0.54
N SER A 28 -18.29 -10.38 1.75
CA SER A 28 -18.53 -11.52 2.62
C SER A 28 -18.80 -11.10 4.08
N THR A 29 -19.11 -12.05 4.96
CA THR A 29 -19.28 -11.77 6.39
C THR A 29 -17.92 -11.62 7.05
N GLU A 30 -16.96 -12.42 6.60
CA GLU A 30 -15.57 -12.42 7.02
C GLU A 30 -14.88 -11.09 6.65
N ALA A 31 -15.09 -10.57 5.44
CA ALA A 31 -14.54 -9.27 5.02
C ALA A 31 -15.04 -8.12 5.90
N LYS A 32 -16.31 -8.17 6.33
CA LYS A 32 -16.88 -7.16 7.25
C LYS A 32 -16.26 -7.17 8.65
N GLU A 33 -15.58 -8.25 9.04
CA GLU A 33 -14.88 -8.33 10.33
C GLU A 33 -13.45 -7.79 10.23
N LYS A 34 -12.89 -7.67 9.02
CA LYS A 34 -11.51 -7.24 8.75
C LYS A 34 -11.37 -5.73 8.51
N VAL A 35 -12.07 -4.92 9.30
CA VAL A 35 -12.10 -3.44 9.15
C VAL A 35 -10.78 -2.72 9.50
N ASN A 36 -9.76 -3.45 9.97
CA ASN A 36 -8.48 -2.88 10.42
C ASN A 36 -7.30 -3.31 9.56
N THR A 37 -7.57 -3.96 8.43
CA THR A 37 -6.59 -4.56 7.54
C THR A 37 -7.06 -4.34 6.11
N MET A 38 -6.14 -4.19 5.16
CA MET A 38 -6.45 -3.81 3.79
C MET A 38 -5.98 -4.86 2.79
N ASN A 39 -6.90 -5.41 2.01
CA ASN A 39 -6.56 -6.37 0.96
C ASN A 39 -6.14 -5.67 -0.35
N ILE A 40 -5.66 -6.44 -1.32
CA ILE A 40 -5.18 -5.90 -2.61
C ILE A 40 -6.27 -5.14 -3.38
N LYS A 41 -7.52 -5.60 -3.37
CA LYS A 41 -8.62 -4.95 -4.12
C LYS A 41 -8.90 -3.56 -3.56
N GLU A 42 -8.88 -3.42 -2.24
CA GLU A 42 -9.05 -2.14 -1.55
C GLU A 42 -7.89 -1.18 -1.80
N PHE A 43 -6.66 -1.69 -1.77
CA PHE A 43 -5.47 -0.90 -2.08
C PHE A 43 -5.48 -0.37 -3.52
N LEU A 44 -5.79 -1.23 -4.50
CA LEU A 44 -5.94 -0.82 -5.90
C LEU A 44 -7.09 0.17 -6.08
N LEU A 45 -8.22 -0.03 -5.38
CA LEU A 45 -9.35 0.89 -5.43
C LEU A 45 -9.00 2.29 -4.90
N LEU A 46 -8.23 2.37 -3.80
CA LEU A 46 -7.71 3.63 -3.29
C LEU A 46 -6.84 4.34 -4.32
N LEU A 47 -5.85 3.65 -4.91
CA LEU A 47 -4.95 4.24 -5.90
C LEU A 47 -5.72 4.72 -7.14
N LYS A 48 -6.76 3.97 -7.54
CA LYS A 48 -7.66 4.36 -8.63
C LYS A 48 -8.45 5.61 -8.31
N HIS A 49 -9.06 5.69 -7.11
CA HIS A 49 -9.83 6.86 -6.69
C HIS A 49 -8.95 8.10 -6.52
N CYS A 50 -7.66 7.92 -6.19
CA CYS A 50 -6.68 8.98 -6.14
C CYS A 50 -6.08 9.35 -7.50
N ASP A 51 -6.47 8.71 -8.60
CA ASP A 51 -5.95 8.94 -9.96
C ASP A 51 -4.43 8.75 -10.04
N MET A 52 -3.91 7.71 -9.36
CA MET A 52 -2.47 7.43 -9.30
C MET A 52 -1.96 6.62 -10.50
N PHE A 53 -2.83 5.88 -11.17
CA PHE A 53 -2.44 4.99 -12.27
C PHE A 53 -2.18 5.74 -13.58
N ASP A 54 -1.03 5.50 -14.18
CA ASP A 54 -0.64 5.99 -15.50
C ASP A 54 0.48 5.13 -16.10
N GLU A 55 1.20 5.64 -17.11
CA GLU A 55 2.32 4.92 -17.73
C GLU A 55 3.49 4.64 -16.77
N THR A 56 3.58 5.34 -15.63
CA THR A 56 4.66 5.19 -14.64
C THR A 56 4.31 4.27 -13.48
N LEU A 57 3.02 4.16 -13.15
CA LEU A 57 2.49 3.25 -12.15
C LEU A 57 1.26 2.57 -12.73
N THR A 58 1.41 1.32 -13.16
CA THR A 58 0.30 0.50 -13.65
C THR A 58 -0.35 -0.27 -12.50
N GLU A 59 -1.54 -0.84 -12.73
CA GLU A 59 -2.16 -1.77 -11.77
C GLU A 59 -1.21 -2.95 -11.47
N ASP A 60 -0.54 -3.51 -12.48
CA ASP A 60 0.46 -4.57 -12.32
C ASP A 60 1.62 -4.14 -11.40
N SER A 61 2.17 -2.93 -11.58
CA SER A 61 3.23 -2.43 -10.70
C SER A 61 2.74 -2.20 -9.26
N ALA A 62 1.48 -1.80 -9.06
CA ALA A 62 0.92 -1.68 -7.72
C ALA A 62 0.69 -3.06 -7.06
N GLN A 63 0.39 -4.08 -7.85
CA GLN A 63 0.34 -5.47 -7.39
C GLN A 63 1.71 -5.94 -6.92
N GLU A 64 2.76 -5.71 -7.71
CA GLU A 64 4.16 -6.02 -7.33
C GLU A 64 4.58 -5.28 -6.04
N ILE A 65 4.14 -4.03 -5.86
CA ILE A 65 4.37 -3.27 -4.62
C ILE A 65 3.73 -3.99 -3.43
N PHE A 66 2.48 -4.42 -3.57
CA PHE A 66 1.75 -5.10 -2.50
C PHE A 66 2.44 -6.42 -2.10
N GLU A 67 2.79 -7.25 -3.08
CA GLU A 67 3.56 -8.49 -2.90
C GLU A 67 4.90 -8.22 -2.18
N GLY A 68 5.61 -7.17 -2.62
CA GLY A 68 6.88 -6.77 -2.02
C GLY A 68 6.77 -6.38 -0.54
N ILE A 69 5.67 -5.77 -0.13
CA ILE A 69 5.42 -5.42 1.28
C ILE A 69 5.18 -6.69 2.11
N GLN A 70 4.34 -7.60 1.64
CA GLN A 70 4.02 -8.87 2.32
C GLN A 70 5.28 -9.71 2.55
N HIS A 71 6.15 -9.78 1.55
CA HIS A 71 7.44 -10.46 1.65
C HIS A 71 8.44 -9.75 2.58
N ALA A 72 8.40 -8.43 2.67
CA ALA A 72 9.29 -7.68 3.56
C ALA A 72 8.92 -7.85 5.05
N SER A 73 7.64 -8.07 5.34
CA SER A 73 7.11 -8.30 6.68
C SER A 73 7.26 -9.75 7.15
N SER A 74 7.31 -10.70 6.21
CA SER A 74 7.50 -12.12 6.48
C SER A 74 9.00 -12.43 6.58
N ASP A 75 9.51 -12.72 7.78
CA ASP A 75 10.95 -12.97 8.07
C ASP A 75 11.53 -14.26 7.42
N GLU A 76 10.86 -14.83 6.42
CA GLU A 76 11.31 -16.00 5.67
C GLU A 76 11.13 -15.77 4.18
N GLY A 77 12.25 -15.71 3.46
CA GLY A 77 12.33 -15.53 1.99
C GLY A 77 11.74 -16.69 1.20
N LYS A 78 10.42 -16.88 1.28
CA LYS A 78 9.63 -17.69 0.35
C LYS A 78 8.98 -16.76 -0.66
N ALA A 79 9.70 -16.54 -1.75
CA ALA A 79 9.07 -16.16 -3.00
C ALA A 79 8.32 -17.38 -3.55
N ASP A 80 7.15 -17.13 -4.17
CA ASP A 80 6.36 -18.06 -5.00
C ASP A 80 5.11 -18.69 -4.35
N GLU A 81 4.37 -17.94 -3.53
CA GLU A 81 2.92 -18.15 -3.39
C GLU A 81 2.28 -16.84 -3.86
N GLY A 82 1.64 -16.86 -5.04
CA GLY A 82 1.00 -15.67 -5.61
C GLY A 82 -0.07 -15.10 -4.67
N LEU A 83 -0.41 -13.82 -4.84
CA LEU A 83 -1.36 -13.12 -3.98
C LEU A 83 -2.60 -13.95 -3.67
N ASP A 84 -2.76 -14.32 -2.40
CA ASP A 84 -4.02 -14.84 -1.91
C ASP A 84 -4.91 -13.65 -1.57
N ASP A 85 -6.23 -13.79 -1.78
CA ASP A 85 -7.20 -12.78 -1.34
C ASP A 85 -7.19 -12.64 0.21
N ASP A 86 -6.52 -13.56 0.91
CA ASP A 86 -6.26 -13.54 2.35
C ASP A 86 -5.04 -12.70 2.76
N ASP A 87 -4.21 -12.22 1.82
CA ASP A 87 -3.09 -11.32 2.12
C ASP A 87 -3.61 -9.91 2.44
N GLU A 88 -3.26 -9.42 3.63
CA GLU A 88 -3.74 -8.13 4.12
C GLU A 88 -2.65 -7.27 4.71
N LEU A 89 -2.76 -5.95 4.48
CA LEU A 89 -1.86 -4.96 5.01
C LEU A 89 -2.39 -4.42 6.34
N ALA A 90 -1.52 -4.43 7.35
CA ALA A 90 -1.66 -3.59 8.51
C ALA A 90 -1.40 -2.11 8.14
N PHE A 91 -1.81 -1.18 9.02
CA PHE A 91 -1.64 0.25 8.76
C PHE A 91 -0.18 0.67 8.47
N THR A 92 0.80 0.07 9.14
CA THR A 92 2.22 0.37 8.91
C THR A 92 2.70 -0.08 7.53
N GLU A 93 2.21 -1.24 7.07
CA GLU A 93 2.53 -1.82 5.77
C GLU A 93 1.87 -1.00 4.65
N PHE A 94 0.64 -0.53 4.88
CA PHE A 94 0.00 0.47 4.03
C PHE A 94 0.84 1.74 3.87
N LEU A 95 1.43 2.26 4.95
CA LEU A 95 2.31 3.43 4.87
C LEU A 95 3.57 3.15 4.04
N ASP A 96 4.17 1.96 4.16
CA ASP A 96 5.31 1.57 3.32
C ASP A 96 4.89 1.42 1.84
N GLY A 97 3.67 0.97 1.57
CA GLY A 97 3.08 0.99 0.23
C GLY A 97 2.94 2.39 -0.35
N LEU A 98 2.49 3.38 0.43
CA LEU A 98 2.44 4.78 -0.02
C LEU A 98 3.84 5.34 -0.32
N VAL A 99 4.85 4.94 0.45
CA VAL A 99 6.26 5.30 0.16
C VAL A 99 6.70 4.72 -1.17
N ALA A 100 6.40 3.45 -1.43
CA ALA A 100 6.74 2.77 -2.69
C ALA A 100 6.03 3.45 -3.88
N VAL A 101 4.73 3.71 -3.77
CA VAL A 101 3.95 4.46 -4.78
C VAL A 101 4.59 5.82 -5.06
N ALA A 102 4.97 6.58 -4.03
CA ALA A 102 5.64 7.87 -4.21
C ALA A 102 6.99 7.74 -4.94
N ALA A 103 7.74 6.66 -4.71
CA ALA A 103 9.00 6.40 -5.39
C ALA A 103 8.82 6.06 -6.88
N TYR A 104 7.74 5.36 -7.25
CA TYR A 104 7.37 5.11 -8.65
C TYR A 104 6.93 6.39 -9.36
N LYS A 105 6.11 7.22 -8.72
CA LYS A 105 5.58 8.46 -9.32
C LYS A 105 6.59 9.58 -9.44
N LEU A 106 7.56 9.64 -8.52
CA LEU A 106 8.59 10.67 -8.49
C LEU A 106 10.00 10.05 -8.42
N PRO A 107 10.41 9.33 -9.47
CA PRO A 107 11.71 8.69 -9.52
C PRO A 107 12.76 9.78 -9.79
N ASP A 108 13.36 10.29 -8.71
CA ASP A 108 14.66 10.94 -8.83
C ASP A 108 15.70 9.80 -9.02
N PRO A 109 16.76 9.90 -9.81
CA PRO A 109 17.87 8.92 -9.73
C PRO A 109 19.14 9.52 -9.13
N PHE A 110 19.18 10.85 -8.96
CA PHE A 110 20.36 11.60 -8.54
C PHE A 110 20.39 11.89 -7.04
N ARG A 111 19.26 11.73 -6.35
CA ARG A 111 19.16 11.89 -4.90
C ARG A 111 19.13 10.53 -4.19
N PRO A 112 19.99 10.18 -3.23
CA PRO A 112 19.90 8.89 -2.55
C PRO A 112 18.53 8.66 -1.89
N LEU A 113 18.01 7.41 -1.89
CA LEU A 113 16.66 7.09 -1.41
C LEU A 113 16.42 7.57 0.03
N HIS A 114 17.37 7.34 0.96
CA HIS A 114 17.31 7.83 2.35
C HIS A 114 17.26 9.36 2.52
N ARG A 115 17.49 10.12 1.44
CA ARG A 115 17.32 11.59 1.41
C ARG A 115 15.97 12.01 0.82
N ARG A 116 15.19 11.05 0.32
CA ARG A 116 13.82 11.21 -0.19
C ARG A 116 12.80 10.72 0.84
N VAL A 117 13.08 9.59 1.51
CA VAL A 117 12.27 9.03 2.60
C VAL A 117 12.63 9.57 3.96
#